data_AF-A0A3P8ER69-F1
#
_entry.id   AF-A0A3P8ER69-F1
#
_cell.length_a   1.000
_cell.length_b   1.000
_cell.length_c   1.000
_cell.angle_alpha   90.00
_cell.angle_beta   90.00
_cell.angle_gamma   90.00
#
_symmetry.space_group_name_H-M   'P 1'
#
loop_
_entity.id
_entity.type
_entity.pdbx_description
1 polymer ?
#
loop_
_entity_poly.entity_id
_entity_poly.type
_entity_poly.pdbx_seq_one_letter_code
_entity_poly.pdbx_strand_id
1 'polypeptide(L)'
;MITLRAAYYISKSAKVQGLVDNALLIRGSITTTTTATSSSNLPNQYNTTIPHIPNHHYPKLGISDEKYAQLIRGVALKMARLNIDQTDIAMMAAILLMSPDRNDLLDVETIENNQNNLLETFNRYVNRTRGQIRQSNTYPIPSSQCWPRIIMTLTELRSVTMCAQDLFSQTSGTTTTTNNNTTDNNNQLPWYLHELFLADEVINTVE
;
A
#
# COMPACT_ATOMS: atom_id res chain seq x y z
N MET A 1 -4.24 -0.54 -8.37
CA MET A 1 -5.57 -0.03 -7.95
C MET A 1 -6.24 -0.90 -6.90
N ILE A 2 -6.27 -2.22 -7.06
CA ILE A 2 -6.93 -3.15 -6.11
C ILE A 2 -6.36 -3.00 -4.68
N THR A 3 -5.03 -2.97 -4.55
CA THR A 3 -4.33 -2.75 -3.27
C THR A 3 -4.72 -1.43 -2.60
N LEU A 4 -4.79 -0.33 -3.37
CA LEU A 4 -5.18 0.99 -2.87
C LEU A 4 -6.59 0.96 -2.26
N ARG A 5 -7.54 0.34 -2.98
CA ARG A 5 -8.91 0.19 -2.52
C ARG A 5 -8.96 -0.61 -1.23
N ALA A 6 -8.27 -1.74 -1.17
CA ALA A 6 -8.22 -2.59 0.02
C ALA A 6 -7.64 -1.85 1.23
N ALA A 7 -6.47 -1.20 1.05
CA ALA A 7 -5.83 -0.39 2.08
C ALA A 7 -6.76 0.74 2.58
N TYR A 8 -7.50 1.40 1.67
CA TYR A 8 -8.44 2.45 2.04
C TYR A 8 -9.61 1.94 2.90
N TYR A 9 -10.25 0.84 2.52
CA TYR A 9 -11.34 0.27 3.34
C TYR A 9 -10.86 -0.20 4.71
N ILE A 10 -9.66 -0.81 4.78
CA ILE A 10 -9.05 -1.19 6.06
C ILE A 10 -8.69 0.05 6.88
N SER A 11 -8.21 1.12 6.25
CA SER A 11 -7.88 2.37 6.95
C SER A 11 -9.12 2.99 7.62
N LYS A 12 -10.29 2.92 6.98
CA LYS A 12 -11.56 3.34 7.58
C LYS A 12 -11.92 2.50 8.80
N SER A 13 -11.81 1.17 8.71
CA SER A 13 -12.00 0.28 9.87
C SER A 13 -11.04 0.63 11.01
N ALA A 14 -9.77 0.89 10.70
CA ALA A 14 -8.77 1.24 11.71
C ALA A 14 -9.10 2.54 12.45
N LYS A 15 -9.60 3.56 11.74
CA LYS A 15 -10.08 4.80 12.35
C LYS A 15 -11.28 4.57 13.28
N VAL A 16 -12.27 3.80 12.82
CA VAL A 16 -13.48 3.49 13.63
C VAL A 16 -13.11 2.73 14.90
N GLN A 17 -12.07 1.90 14.85
CA GLN A 17 -11.56 1.12 15.98
C GLN A 17 -10.59 1.90 16.89
N GLY A 18 -10.28 3.17 16.61
CA GLY A 18 -9.35 3.96 17.44
C GLY A 18 -7.90 3.47 17.41
N LEU A 19 -7.52 2.66 16.43
CA LEU A 19 -6.16 2.10 16.29
C LEU A 19 -5.11 3.15 15.87
N VAL A 20 -5.57 4.35 15.56
CA VAL A 20 -4.76 5.48 15.11
C VAL A 20 -4.25 6.32 16.28
N ASP A 21 -4.98 6.29 17.41
CA ASP A 21 -4.78 7.16 18.57
C ASP A 21 -3.74 6.60 19.56
N ASN A 22 -3.49 5.29 19.50
CA ASN A 22 -2.47 4.64 20.33
C ASN A 22 -1.14 4.49 19.58
N ALA A 23 -0.10 4.98 20.23
CA ALA A 23 1.28 5.00 19.80
C ALA A 23 1.83 3.58 19.48
N LEU A 24 1.65 3.11 18.25
CA LEU A 24 2.69 2.33 17.60
C LEU A 24 3.66 3.31 16.96
N LEU A 25 4.61 3.72 17.79
CA LEU A 25 5.87 4.37 17.48
C LEU A 25 6.48 3.76 16.22
N ILE A 26 6.17 4.34 15.06
CA ILE A 26 7.15 4.44 13.98
C ILE A 26 7.76 5.84 14.13
N ARG A 27 8.45 6.03 15.26
CA ARG A 27 9.37 7.14 15.45
C ARG A 27 10.74 6.50 15.58
N GLY A 28 11.53 6.60 14.50
CA GLY A 28 12.97 6.73 14.66
C GLY A 28 13.20 7.98 15.51
N SER A 29 13.41 7.79 16.80
CA SER A 29 14.02 8.77 17.69
C SER A 29 14.62 8.01 18.86
N ILE A 30 15.94 7.96 18.86
CA ILE A 30 16.79 7.51 19.95
C ILE A 30 16.41 8.31 21.19
N THR A 31 15.97 7.64 22.25
CA THR A 31 16.00 8.18 23.61
C THR A 31 15.95 7.03 24.60
N THR A 32 17.10 6.68 25.18
CA THR A 32 17.23 6.26 26.58
C THR A 32 18.69 6.39 27.00
N THR A 33 18.90 7.31 27.93
CA THR A 33 20.03 7.40 28.88
C THR A 33 20.15 6.13 29.73
N THR A 34 21.39 5.64 29.89
CA THR A 34 22.03 4.86 31.00
C THR A 34 21.30 3.60 31.52
N THR A 35 21.88 2.39 31.66
CA THR A 35 23.20 2.02 32.22
C THR A 35 23.48 0.52 31.95
N ALA A 36 24.75 0.19 31.62
CA ALA A 36 25.48 -1.09 31.66
C ALA A 36 24.74 -2.46 31.53
N THR A 37 25.14 -3.29 30.54
CA THR A 37 26.02 -4.47 30.70
C THR A 37 26.31 -5.10 29.32
N SER A 38 27.57 -5.36 29.05
CA SER A 38 28.13 -5.90 27.81
C SER A 38 27.64 -7.33 27.54
N SER A 39 26.97 -7.55 26.41
CA SER A 39 27.04 -8.80 25.66
C SER A 39 26.70 -8.54 24.20
N SER A 40 27.62 -8.95 23.34
CA SER A 40 27.53 -8.90 21.88
C SER A 40 26.29 -9.65 21.39
N ASN A 41 25.36 -8.95 20.74
CA ASN A 41 24.48 -9.45 19.68
C ASN A 41 23.72 -8.27 19.06
N LEU A 42 23.91 -8.05 17.74
CA LEU A 42 23.08 -7.16 16.93
C LEU A 42 21.63 -7.68 16.93
N PRO A 43 20.61 -6.93 17.39
CA PRO A 43 19.23 -7.31 17.12
C PRO A 43 18.76 -6.60 15.85
N ASN A 44 18.97 -7.27 14.71
CA ASN A 44 18.24 -7.01 13.48
C ASN A 44 16.93 -7.82 13.57
N GLN A 45 15.77 -7.21 13.89
CA GLN A 45 14.46 -7.61 13.34
C GLN A 45 13.27 -6.80 13.89
N TYR A 46 12.43 -6.43 12.94
CA TYR A 46 11.19 -5.66 12.99
C TYR A 46 10.04 -6.41 13.71
N ASN A 47 10.21 -6.83 14.96
CA ASN A 47 9.16 -7.49 15.73
C ASN A 47 8.15 -6.49 16.31
N THR A 48 7.39 -5.83 15.44
CA THR A 48 6.10 -5.23 15.81
C THR A 48 5.03 -5.84 14.92
N THR A 49 4.31 -6.82 15.46
CA THR A 49 3.19 -7.46 14.76
C THR A 49 2.16 -6.38 14.41
N ILE A 50 1.93 -6.13 13.12
CA ILE A 50 0.94 -5.15 12.68
C ILE A 50 -0.42 -5.62 13.16
N PRO A 51 -1.18 -4.80 13.91
CA PRO A 51 -2.41 -5.25 14.55
C PRO A 51 -3.39 -5.78 13.51
N HIS A 52 -4.20 -6.75 13.92
CA HIS A 52 -5.34 -7.17 13.14
C HIS A 52 -6.37 -6.04 13.08
N ILE A 53 -6.92 -5.81 11.90
CA ILE A 53 -7.91 -4.76 11.63
C ILE A 53 -9.11 -5.44 10.98
N PRO A 54 -10.06 -5.98 11.78
CA PRO A 54 -11.25 -6.63 11.25
C PRO A 54 -11.99 -5.73 10.26
N ASN A 55 -12.29 -6.26 9.07
CA ASN A 55 -12.93 -5.52 8.00
C ASN A 55 -13.96 -6.40 7.27
N HIS A 56 -15.19 -5.90 7.10
CA HIS A 56 -16.26 -6.63 6.44
C HIS A 56 -16.04 -6.84 4.94
N HIS A 57 -15.38 -5.91 4.25
CA HIS A 57 -15.14 -5.97 2.80
C HIS A 57 -13.94 -6.87 2.46
N TYR A 58 -12.96 -6.93 3.36
CA TYR A 58 -11.71 -7.67 3.19
C TYR A 58 -11.37 -8.47 4.46
N PRO A 59 -12.18 -9.48 4.83
CA PRO A 59 -12.06 -10.18 6.11
C PRO A 59 -10.70 -10.86 6.29
N LYS A 60 -10.26 -11.62 5.29
CA LYS A 60 -8.95 -12.32 5.32
C LYS A 60 -7.79 -11.33 5.44
N LEU A 61 -7.87 -10.20 4.74
CA LEU A 61 -6.79 -9.21 4.74
C LEU A 61 -6.68 -8.46 6.07
N GLY A 62 -7.80 -8.35 6.80
CA GLY A 62 -7.84 -7.75 8.12
C GLY A 62 -7.21 -8.59 9.23
N ILE A 63 -7.21 -9.91 9.11
CA ILE A 63 -6.83 -10.82 10.23
C ILE A 63 -5.75 -11.85 9.88
N SER A 64 -5.44 -12.08 8.59
CA SER A 64 -4.44 -13.08 8.20
C SER A 64 -3.03 -12.65 8.64
N ASP A 65 -2.25 -13.62 9.10
CA ASP A 65 -0.84 -13.43 9.45
C ASP A 65 0.09 -13.56 8.25
N GLU A 66 -0.45 -13.81 7.05
CA GLU A 66 0.32 -13.77 5.81
C GLU A 66 1.02 -12.42 5.65
N LYS A 67 2.27 -12.47 5.17
CA LYS A 67 3.12 -11.29 4.97
C LYS A 67 2.42 -10.18 4.18
N TYR A 68 1.72 -10.55 3.10
CA TYR A 68 1.00 -9.58 2.28
C TYR A 68 -0.14 -8.87 3.02
N ALA A 69 -0.88 -9.61 3.85
CA ALA A 69 -1.94 -9.05 4.67
C ALA A 69 -1.39 -8.08 5.71
N GLN A 70 -0.26 -8.42 6.34
CA GLN A 70 0.45 -7.51 7.24
C GLN A 70 0.88 -6.21 6.52
N LEU A 71 1.47 -6.31 5.33
CA LEU A 71 1.90 -5.16 4.54
C LEU A 71 0.75 -4.21 4.21
N ILE A 72 -0.40 -4.73 3.75
CA ILE A 72 -1.55 -3.86 3.48
C ILE A 72 -2.09 -3.21 4.75
N ARG A 73 -2.15 -3.94 5.88
CA ARG A 73 -2.56 -3.34 7.17
C ARG A 73 -1.60 -2.23 7.60
N GLY A 74 -0.30 -2.39 7.37
CA GLY A 74 0.71 -1.36 7.65
C GLY A 74 0.46 -0.07 6.87
N VAL A 75 0.20 -0.19 5.56
CA VAL A 75 -0.14 0.95 4.71
C VAL A 75 -1.48 1.56 5.13
N ALA A 76 -2.48 0.73 5.43
CA ALA A 76 -3.80 1.19 5.90
C ALA A 76 -3.71 2.02 7.19
N LEU A 77 -2.86 1.64 8.15
CA LEU A 77 -2.62 2.42 9.37
C LEU A 77 -1.97 3.77 9.07
N LYS A 78 -1.02 3.83 8.13
CA LYS A 78 -0.41 5.10 7.70
C LYS A 78 -1.45 6.01 7.04
N MET A 79 -2.29 5.46 6.16
CA MET A 79 -3.40 6.19 5.54
C MET A 79 -4.42 6.69 6.57
N ALA A 80 -4.71 5.87 7.58
CA ALA A 80 -5.59 6.26 8.68
C ALA A 80 -5.01 7.43 9.48
N ARG A 81 -3.72 7.39 9.82
CA ARG A 81 -2.98 8.47 10.53
C ARG A 81 -2.90 9.77 9.73
N LEU A 82 -2.71 9.67 8.41
CA LEU A 82 -2.70 10.83 7.51
C LEU A 82 -4.09 11.39 7.24
N ASN A 83 -5.11 10.72 7.73
CA ASN A 83 -6.51 11.02 7.47
C ASN A 83 -6.80 11.17 5.97
N ILE A 84 -6.36 10.18 5.18
CA ILE A 84 -6.65 10.11 3.75
C ILE A 84 -8.17 10.04 3.54
N ASP A 85 -8.71 10.95 2.76
CA ASP A 85 -10.13 11.04 2.38
C ASP A 85 -10.39 10.44 0.98
N GLN A 86 -11.64 10.48 0.51
CA GLN A 86 -11.99 9.92 -0.81
C GLN A 86 -11.34 10.68 -1.98
N THR A 87 -11.12 11.99 -1.84
CA THR A 87 -10.49 12.83 -2.85
C THR A 87 -8.99 12.53 -2.94
N ASP A 88 -8.33 12.37 -1.77
CA ASP A 88 -6.95 11.93 -1.68
C ASP A 88 -6.76 10.59 -2.39
N ILE A 89 -7.68 9.63 -2.18
CA ILE A 89 -7.66 8.33 -2.88
C ILE A 89 -7.80 8.48 -4.39
N ALA A 90 -8.70 9.35 -4.85
CA ALA A 90 -8.88 9.58 -6.29
C ALA A 90 -7.61 10.14 -6.93
N MET A 91 -6.94 11.10 -6.27
CA MET A 91 -5.67 11.66 -6.73
C MET A 91 -4.54 10.61 -6.70
N MET A 92 -4.41 9.87 -5.61
CA MET A 92 -3.44 8.76 -5.50
C MET A 92 -3.69 7.70 -6.59
N ALA A 93 -4.95 7.42 -6.90
CA ALA A 93 -5.33 6.50 -7.96
C ALA A 93 -4.89 6.98 -9.34
N ALA A 94 -5.16 8.25 -9.66
CA ALA A 94 -4.76 8.86 -10.93
C ALA A 94 -3.23 8.86 -11.10
N ILE A 95 -2.48 9.20 -10.05
CA ILE A 95 -1.01 9.23 -10.07
C ILE A 95 -0.43 7.83 -10.30
N LEU A 96 -0.96 6.81 -9.61
CA LEU A 96 -0.55 5.41 -9.81
C LEU A 96 -0.97 4.86 -11.19
N LEU A 97 -2.03 5.41 -11.78
CA LEU A 97 -2.44 5.06 -13.14
C LEU A 97 -1.43 5.61 -14.17
N MET A 98 -1.02 6.87 -14.02
CA MET A 98 -0.03 7.54 -14.87
C MET A 98 1.40 7.18 -14.49
N SER A 99 1.75 5.89 -14.43
CA SER A 99 3.13 5.49 -14.13
C SER A 99 3.97 5.37 -15.39
N PRO A 100 5.09 6.12 -15.54
CA PRO A 100 5.95 6.03 -16.72
C PRO A 100 6.79 4.74 -16.74
N ASP A 101 6.98 4.07 -15.60
CA ASP A 101 7.77 2.80 -15.54
C ASP A 101 6.99 1.56 -16.02
N ARG A 102 5.91 1.72 -16.77
CA ARG A 102 5.18 0.56 -17.31
C ARG A 102 5.86 0.08 -18.60
N ASN A 103 5.89 -1.22 -18.80
CA ASN A 103 6.39 -1.81 -20.04
C ASN A 103 5.50 -1.38 -21.23
N ASP A 104 6.10 -1.37 -22.43
CA ASP A 104 5.41 -1.17 -23.72
C ASP A 104 4.68 0.16 -23.90
N LEU A 105 5.07 1.19 -23.16
CA LEU A 105 4.55 2.54 -23.37
C LEU A 105 5.13 3.16 -24.64
N LEU A 106 4.25 3.60 -25.54
CA LEU A 106 4.63 4.29 -26.78
C LEU A 106 5.08 5.74 -26.55
N ASP A 107 4.52 6.41 -25.56
CA ASP A 107 4.76 7.83 -25.25
C ASP A 107 4.96 8.02 -23.75
N VAL A 108 6.18 7.73 -23.30
CA VAL A 108 6.59 7.86 -21.89
C VAL A 108 6.61 9.33 -21.45
N GLU A 109 7.00 10.24 -22.33
CA GLU A 109 7.15 11.67 -22.02
C GLU A 109 5.80 12.31 -21.66
N THR A 110 4.76 12.05 -22.47
CA THR A 110 3.42 12.56 -22.18
C THR A 110 2.87 11.99 -20.87
N ILE A 111 3.11 10.70 -20.59
CA ILE A 111 2.67 10.05 -19.35
C ILE A 111 3.38 10.66 -18.14
N GLU A 112 4.70 10.85 -18.22
CA GLU A 112 5.49 11.47 -17.16
C GLU A 112 5.03 12.92 -16.89
N ASN A 113 4.83 13.72 -17.94
CA ASN A 113 4.33 15.08 -17.81
C ASN A 113 2.93 15.11 -17.15
N ASN A 114 2.03 14.21 -17.55
CA ASN A 114 0.72 14.08 -16.91
C ASN A 114 0.83 13.66 -15.44
N GLN A 115 1.72 12.73 -15.10
CA GLN A 115 1.96 12.32 -13.73
C GLN A 115 2.48 13.48 -12.87
N ASN A 116 3.44 14.23 -13.38
CA ASN A 116 4.03 15.39 -12.71
C ASN A 116 2.97 16.48 -12.44
N ASN A 117 2.10 16.75 -13.41
CA ASN A 117 0.99 17.69 -13.24
C ASN A 117 -0.02 17.22 -12.17
N LEU A 118 -0.32 15.92 -12.11
CA LEU A 118 -1.18 15.34 -11.07
C LEU A 118 -0.54 15.40 -9.69
N LEU A 119 0.76 15.09 -9.57
CA LEU A 119 1.52 15.18 -8.33
C LEU A 119 1.54 16.61 -7.79
N GLU A 120 1.81 17.60 -8.64
CA GLU A 120 1.85 18.99 -8.24
C GLU A 120 0.45 19.52 -7.86
N THR A 121 -0.58 19.12 -8.60
CA THR A 121 -1.97 19.45 -8.25
C THR A 121 -2.34 18.85 -6.89
N PHE A 122 -1.95 17.60 -6.64
CA PHE A 122 -2.23 16.94 -5.36
C PHE A 122 -1.48 17.59 -4.20
N ASN A 123 -0.21 17.94 -4.39
CA ASN A 123 0.60 18.68 -3.43
C ASN A 123 -0.09 20.00 -3.01
N ARG A 124 -0.55 20.79 -4.00
CA ARG A 124 -1.29 22.03 -3.75
C ARG A 124 -2.60 21.79 -3.01
N TYR A 125 -3.36 20.76 -3.40
CA TYR A 125 -4.60 20.38 -2.72
C TYR A 125 -4.36 20.01 -1.25
N VAL A 126 -3.39 19.15 -0.97
CA VAL A 126 -3.04 18.73 0.40
C VAL A 126 -2.59 19.93 1.23
N ASN A 127 -1.70 20.76 0.69
CA ASN A 127 -1.21 21.94 1.41
C ASN A 127 -2.32 22.96 1.67
N ARG A 128 -3.25 23.15 0.74
CA ARG A 128 -4.42 24.00 0.94
C ARG A 128 -5.34 23.43 2.01
N THR A 129 -5.77 22.17 1.88
CA THR A 129 -6.75 21.57 2.79
C THR A 129 -6.18 21.36 4.20
N ARG A 130 -4.97 20.81 4.33
CA ARG A 130 -4.32 20.55 5.62
C ARG A 130 -3.64 21.79 6.21
N GLY A 131 -3.33 22.79 5.39
CA GLY A 131 -2.86 24.10 5.84
C GLY A 131 -3.95 24.93 6.52
N GLN A 132 -5.18 24.89 5.99
CA GLN A 132 -6.35 25.55 6.60
C GLN A 132 -6.75 24.91 7.95
N ILE A 133 -6.51 23.60 8.10
CA ILE A 133 -6.78 22.84 9.34
C ILE A 133 -5.82 23.20 10.50
N ARG A 134 -4.71 23.93 10.27
CA ARG A 134 -3.81 24.39 11.35
C ARG A 134 -4.51 25.22 12.44
N GLN A 135 -5.70 25.75 12.17
CA GLN A 135 -6.49 26.53 13.15
C GLN A 135 -7.33 25.63 14.08
N SER A 136 -7.41 24.33 13.80
CA SER A 136 -8.14 23.34 14.59
C SER A 136 -7.14 22.34 15.16
N ASN A 137 -7.06 22.21 16.49
CA ASN A 137 -6.17 21.30 17.24
C ASN A 137 -6.37 19.79 16.95
N THR A 138 -7.00 19.43 15.84
CA THR A 138 -7.50 18.08 15.52
C THR A 138 -6.49 17.22 14.75
N TYR A 139 -5.37 17.78 14.25
CA TYR A 139 -4.35 17.00 13.50
C TYR A 139 -2.99 16.94 14.22
N PRO A 140 -2.48 15.72 14.52
CA PRO A 140 -1.21 15.55 15.21
C PRO A 140 0.03 15.74 14.30
N ILE A 141 -0.16 15.85 12.98
CA ILE A 141 0.92 15.94 11.99
C ILE A 141 1.04 17.38 11.47
N PRO A 142 2.22 18.03 11.56
CA PRO A 142 2.43 19.33 10.94
C PRO A 142 2.18 19.25 9.43
N SER A 143 1.44 20.19 8.86
CA SER A 143 1.12 20.17 7.40
C SER A 143 2.35 20.13 6.50
N SER A 144 3.49 20.69 6.92
CA SER A 144 4.76 20.61 6.18
C SER A 144 5.32 19.18 6.07
N GLN A 145 4.92 18.27 6.96
CA GLN A 145 5.30 16.86 6.92
C GLN A 145 4.20 15.97 6.31
N CYS A 146 3.03 16.52 6.00
CA CYS A 146 1.91 15.74 5.47
C CYS A 146 2.22 15.23 4.06
N TRP A 147 2.65 16.12 3.16
CA TRP A 147 2.95 15.76 1.78
C TRP A 147 4.07 14.70 1.65
N PRO A 148 5.25 14.84 2.28
CA PRO A 148 6.27 13.79 2.25
C PRO A 148 5.76 12.42 2.73
N ARG A 149 4.91 12.38 3.76
CA ARG A 149 4.34 11.13 4.28
C ARG A 149 3.31 10.51 3.34
N ILE A 150 2.54 11.32 2.62
CA ILE A 150 1.63 10.85 1.57
C ILE A 150 2.44 10.19 0.46
N ILE A 151 3.52 10.84 -0.01
CA ILE A 151 4.40 10.27 -1.04
C ILE A 151 5.04 8.97 -0.56
N MET A 152 5.58 8.92 0.66
CA MET A 152 6.10 7.67 1.23
C MET A 152 5.05 6.55 1.24
N THR A 153 3.82 6.87 1.66
CA THR A 153 2.71 5.90 1.68
C THR A 153 2.36 5.42 0.26
N LEU A 154 2.38 6.32 -0.72
CA LEU A 154 2.13 5.99 -2.13
C LEU A 154 3.22 5.06 -2.70
N THR A 155 4.49 5.33 -2.39
CA THR A 155 5.63 4.48 -2.79
C THR A 155 5.56 3.10 -2.15
N GLU A 156 5.27 3.03 -0.85
CA GLU A 156 5.05 1.75 -0.16
C GLU A 156 3.90 0.96 -0.78
N LEU A 157 2.80 1.63 -1.09
CA LEU A 157 1.64 0.99 -1.72
C LEU A 157 1.97 0.42 -3.11
N ARG A 158 2.83 1.12 -3.89
CA ARG A 158 3.36 0.61 -5.16
C ARG A 158 4.17 -0.66 -4.93
N SER A 159 5.08 -0.66 -3.95
CA SER A 159 5.90 -1.83 -3.59
C SER A 159 5.03 -3.02 -3.17
N VAL A 160 4.04 -2.81 -2.29
CA VAL A 160 3.09 -3.86 -1.88
C VAL A 160 2.30 -4.40 -3.07
N THR A 161 1.89 -3.54 -4.00
CA THR A 161 1.18 -3.98 -5.21
C THR A 161 2.05 -4.87 -6.09
N MET A 162 3.35 -4.55 -6.25
CA MET A 162 4.28 -5.39 -7.01
C MET A 162 4.51 -6.74 -6.34
N CYS A 163 4.66 -6.78 -5.01
CA CYS A 163 4.73 -8.06 -4.27
C CYS A 163 3.45 -8.90 -4.42
N ALA A 164 2.28 -8.25 -4.52
CA ALA A 164 1.00 -8.93 -4.75
C ALA A 164 0.97 -9.63 -6.10
N GLN A 165 1.43 -8.92 -7.13
CA GLN A 165 1.48 -9.41 -8.50
C GLN A 165 2.42 -10.61 -8.59
N ASP A 166 3.62 -10.50 -8.03
CA ASP A 166 4.62 -11.59 -8.00
C ASP A 166 4.07 -12.86 -7.32
N LEU A 167 3.43 -12.70 -6.15
CA LEU A 167 2.78 -13.82 -5.45
C LEU A 167 1.67 -14.47 -6.30
N PHE A 168 0.88 -13.66 -7.01
CA PHE A 168 -0.20 -14.15 -7.85
C PHE A 168 0.32 -14.93 -9.06
N SER A 169 1.38 -14.44 -9.70
CA SER A 169 2.05 -15.14 -10.80
C SER A 169 2.65 -16.47 -10.36
N GLN A 170 3.26 -16.54 -9.18
CA GLN A 170 3.80 -17.80 -8.62
C GLN A 170 2.72 -18.82 -8.24
N THR A 171 1.61 -18.37 -7.68
CA THR A 171 0.50 -19.24 -7.24
C THR A 171 -0.27 -19.83 -8.42
N SER A 172 -0.36 -19.10 -9.53
CA SER A 172 -1.10 -19.54 -10.72
C SER A 172 -0.39 -20.69 -11.47
N GLY A 173 0.91 -20.89 -11.23
CA GLY A 173 1.70 -22.00 -11.76
C GLY A 173 1.67 -23.28 -10.91
N THR A 174 1.09 -23.25 -9.68
CA THR A 174 1.09 -24.41 -8.78
C THR A 174 -0.18 -25.25 -8.95
N THR A 175 -0.16 -26.16 -9.93
CA THR A 175 -1.17 -27.24 -10.04
C THR A 175 -0.97 -28.18 -8.86
N THR A 176 -1.85 -28.11 -7.85
CA THR A 176 -1.76 -28.98 -6.67
C THR A 176 -2.48 -30.30 -6.97
N THR A 177 -1.76 -31.30 -7.46
CA THR A 177 -2.31 -32.65 -7.63
C THR A 177 -2.36 -33.34 -6.26
N THR A 178 -3.55 -33.50 -5.69
CA THR A 178 -3.76 -34.35 -4.51
C THR A 178 -4.94 -35.28 -4.78
N ASN A 179 -4.65 -36.59 -4.80
CA ASN A 179 -5.62 -37.70 -4.84
C ASN A 179 -6.71 -37.57 -5.93
N ASN A 180 -6.33 -37.83 -7.19
CA ASN A 180 -7.21 -38.11 -8.34
C ASN A 180 -8.33 -37.10 -8.67
N ASN A 181 -8.41 -35.96 -7.98
CA ASN A 181 -9.27 -34.84 -8.32
C ASN A 181 -8.41 -33.60 -8.56
N THR A 182 -8.08 -33.34 -9.82
CA THR A 182 -7.46 -32.08 -10.24
C THR A 182 -8.48 -30.97 -10.00
N THR A 183 -8.30 -30.21 -8.92
CA THR A 183 -9.12 -29.03 -8.67
C THR A 183 -8.32 -27.84 -9.21
N ASP A 184 -8.63 -27.41 -10.44
CA ASP A 184 -8.04 -26.21 -11.02
C ASP A 184 -8.50 -24.99 -10.21
N ASN A 185 -7.73 -24.61 -9.20
CA ASN A 185 -7.93 -23.36 -8.45
C ASN A 185 -7.92 -22.13 -9.38
N ASN A 186 -7.35 -22.27 -10.59
CA ASN A 186 -7.33 -21.27 -11.64
C ASN A 186 -8.73 -20.97 -12.22
N ASN A 187 -9.71 -21.87 -12.12
CA ASN A 187 -11.06 -21.62 -12.64
C ASN A 187 -11.95 -20.78 -11.70
N GLN A 188 -11.45 -20.39 -10.52
CA GLN A 188 -12.24 -19.64 -9.55
C GLN A 188 -12.18 -18.12 -9.76
N LEU A 189 -11.21 -17.60 -10.51
CA LEU A 189 -11.07 -16.16 -10.75
C LEU A 189 -11.81 -15.73 -12.03
N PRO A 190 -12.44 -14.53 -12.04
CA PRO A 190 -12.98 -13.95 -13.26
C PRO A 190 -11.92 -13.78 -14.36
N TRP A 191 -12.32 -14.03 -15.61
CA TRP A 191 -11.44 -14.03 -16.80
C TRP A 191 -10.55 -12.77 -16.92
N TYR A 192 -11.07 -11.59 -16.59
CA TYR A 192 -10.32 -10.33 -16.70
C TYR A 192 -9.15 -10.23 -15.70
N LEU A 193 -9.16 -11.00 -14.60
CA LEU A 193 -8.02 -11.07 -13.68
C LEU A 193 -6.92 -11.97 -14.23
N HIS A 194 -7.27 -12.98 -15.03
CA HIS A 194 -6.28 -13.76 -15.76
C HIS A 194 -5.58 -12.88 -16.79
N GLU A 195 -6.33 -12.12 -17.58
CA GLU A 195 -5.74 -11.20 -18.56
C GLU A 195 -4.87 -10.12 -17.89
N LEU A 196 -5.30 -9.59 -16.73
CA LEU A 196 -4.56 -8.53 -16.05
C LEU A 196 -3.24 -9.00 -15.40
N PHE A 197 -3.13 -10.26 -14.98
CA PHE A 197 -2.01 -10.74 -14.17
C PHE A 197 -1.22 -11.92 -14.78
N LEU A 198 -1.80 -12.63 -15.73
CA LEU A 198 -1.25 -13.87 -16.31
C LEU A 198 -1.20 -13.85 -17.84
N ALA A 199 -1.55 -12.74 -18.49
CA ALA A 199 -1.35 -12.62 -19.92
C ALA A 199 0.16 -12.73 -20.22
N ASP A 200 0.53 -13.73 -21.01
CA ASP A 200 1.87 -13.84 -21.56
C ASP A 200 2.14 -12.65 -22.49
N GLU A 201 3.31 -12.04 -22.36
CA GLU A 201 3.81 -11.10 -23.36
C GLU A 201 3.99 -11.88 -24.66
N VAL A 202 3.07 -11.71 -25.62
CA VAL A 202 3.29 -12.16 -26.99
C VAL A 202 4.40 -11.27 -27.56
N ILE A 203 5.65 -11.66 -27.34
CA ILE A 203 6.80 -11.09 -28.02
C ILE A 203 6.64 -11.51 -29.49
N ASN A 204 5.96 -10.67 -30.27
CA ASN A 204 6.05 -10.74 -31.72
C ASN A 204 7.49 -10.39 -32.07
N THR A 205 8.36 -11.40 -32.16
CA THR A 205 9.64 -11.30 -32.85
C THR A 205 9.32 -11.02 -34.31
N VAL A 206 9.27 -9.75 -34.69
CA VAL A 206 9.22 -9.35 -36.08
C VAL A 206 10.61 -9.62 -36.67
N GLU A 207 10.73 -10.72 -37.42
CA GLU A 207 11.78 -10.94 -38.42
C GLU A 207 11.73 -9.89 -39.54
#